data_AF-A0A3S5AXK1-F1
#
_entry.id   AF-A0A3S5AXK1-F1
#
_cell.length_a   1.000
_cell.length_b   1.000
_cell.length_c   1.000
_cell.angle_alpha   90.00
_cell.angle_beta   90.00
_cell.angle_gamma   90.00
#
_symmetry.space_group_name_H-M   'P 1'
#
loop_
_entity.id
_entity.type
_entity.pdbx_description
1 polymer ?
#
loop_
_entity_poly.entity_id
_entity_poly.type
_entity_poly.pdbx_seq_one_letter_code
_entity_poly.pdbx_strand_id
1 'polypeptide(L)'
;MPITNLVIMRGKRVNVMQMDAPIIDFIGLCENPFLNDCSDPYAVAVLLETDLVILDLLSLNFAPFENPYPMDLNLSPVTSIEYLIDCPGELISALYSLNSRSRRIGSSSWGGGAAGCTGSGGVAFTTREWPINGGEWGTTYSPYQELIFTG
;
A
#
# COMPACT_ATOMS: atom_id res chain seq x y z
N MET A 1 -5.51 -17.83 14.45
CA MET A 1 -6.47 -17.52 13.37
C MET A 1 -5.99 -18.20 12.09
N PRO A 2 -6.87 -18.63 11.17
CA PRO A 2 -6.44 -19.27 9.93
C PRO A 2 -5.68 -18.26 9.07
N ILE A 3 -4.46 -18.61 8.66
CA ILE A 3 -3.67 -17.85 7.70
C ILE A 3 -4.34 -18.02 6.33
N THR A 4 -4.73 -16.93 5.68
CA THR A 4 -5.26 -16.96 4.32
C THR A 4 -4.16 -16.69 3.30
N ASN A 5 -4.14 -17.51 2.25
CA ASN A 5 -3.18 -17.38 1.16
C ASN A 5 -3.91 -17.00 -0.12
N LEU A 6 -3.37 -16.03 -0.85
CA LEU A 6 -3.78 -15.71 -2.20
C LEU A 6 -2.83 -16.39 -3.20
N VAL A 7 -3.39 -17.12 -4.16
CA VAL A 7 -2.59 -17.78 -5.22
C VAL A 7 -2.85 -17.09 -6.54
N ILE A 8 -1.80 -16.54 -7.15
CA ILE A 8 -1.84 -15.87 -8.45
C ILE A 8 -1.12 -16.74 -9.48
N MET A 9 -1.85 -17.16 -10.51
CA MET A 9 -1.31 -17.93 -11.63
C MET A 9 -1.35 -17.10 -12.91
N ARG A 10 -0.19 -16.84 -13.51
CA ARG A 10 -0.08 -16.15 -14.81
C ARG A 10 0.80 -16.96 -15.75
N GLY A 11 0.17 -17.59 -16.75
CA GLY A 11 0.85 -18.54 -17.64
C GLY A 11 1.41 -19.73 -16.85
N LYS A 12 2.75 -19.88 -16.82
CA LYS A 12 3.44 -20.93 -16.06
C LYS A 12 3.91 -20.50 -14.67
N ARG A 13 3.73 -19.22 -14.31
CA ARG A 13 4.20 -18.66 -13.05
C ARG A 13 3.08 -18.80 -12.00
N VAL A 14 3.39 -19.43 -10.88
CA VAL A 14 2.51 -19.54 -9.72
C VAL A 14 3.17 -18.80 -8.56
N ASN A 15 2.47 -17.85 -7.96
CA ASN A 15 2.94 -17.12 -6.78
C ASN A 15 1.90 -17.28 -5.67
N VAL A 16 2.37 -17.62 -4.48
CA VAL A 16 1.54 -17.75 -3.29
C VAL A 16 1.91 -16.61 -2.36
N MET A 17 0.94 -15.77 -2.04
CA MET A 17 1.10 -14.62 -1.16
C MET A 17 0.38 -14.91 0.14
N GLN A 18 1.12 -14.82 1.24
CA GLN A 18 0.57 -14.94 2.57
C GLN A 18 0.04 -13.58 2.99
N MET A 19 -1.22 -13.54 3.44
CA MET A 19 -1.86 -12.32 3.94
C MET A 19 -1.78 -12.25 5.46
N ASP A 20 -1.66 -11.04 5.98
CA ASP A 20 -1.54 -10.78 7.42
C ASP A 20 -2.90 -10.88 8.15
N ALA A 21 -4.00 -10.73 7.41
CA ALA A 21 -5.37 -10.86 7.89
C ALA A 21 -6.22 -11.74 6.95
N PRO A 22 -7.37 -12.27 7.42
CA PRO A 22 -8.28 -13.06 6.60
C PRO A 22 -8.76 -12.31 5.35
N ILE A 23 -8.73 -12.99 4.19
CA ILE A 23 -9.30 -12.48 2.94
C ILE A 23 -10.83 -12.53 3.03
N ILE A 24 -11.48 -11.38 2.86
CA ILE A 24 -12.94 -11.26 2.69
C ILE A 24 -13.31 -11.50 1.23
N ASP A 25 -12.70 -10.76 0.30
CA ASP A 25 -12.98 -10.85 -1.13
C ASP A 25 -11.80 -10.33 -1.97
N PHE A 26 -11.78 -10.63 -3.27
CA PHE A 26 -10.80 -10.08 -4.20
C PHE A 26 -11.37 -9.90 -5.61
N ILE A 27 -10.86 -8.91 -6.34
CA ILE A 27 -11.30 -8.59 -7.70
C ILE A 27 -10.11 -8.22 -8.60
N GLY A 28 -10.13 -8.71 -9.84
CA GLY A 28 -9.15 -8.32 -10.86
C GLY A 28 -9.51 -6.97 -11.48
N LEU A 29 -8.56 -6.05 -11.51
CA LEU A 29 -8.69 -4.75 -12.17
C LEU A 29 -8.20 -4.89 -13.62
N CYS A 30 -9.11 -4.64 -14.57
CA CYS A 30 -8.84 -4.73 -16.00
C CYS A 30 -8.91 -3.33 -16.63
N GLU A 31 -8.20 -3.11 -17.74
CA GLU A 31 -8.29 -1.84 -18.48
C GLU A 31 -9.67 -1.64 -19.13
N ASN A 32 -10.27 -2.72 -19.62
CA ASN A 32 -11.56 -2.70 -20.27
C ASN A 32 -12.66 -3.27 -19.35
N PRO A 33 -13.75 -2.52 -19.06
CA PRO A 33 -14.89 -3.02 -18.29
C PRO A 33 -15.80 -3.99 -19.06
N PHE A 34 -15.63 -4.14 -20.37
CA PHE A 34 -16.48 -4.99 -21.20
C PHE A 34 -16.14 -6.47 -21.05
N LEU A 35 -17.10 -7.26 -20.55
CA LEU A 35 -16.97 -8.71 -20.34
C LEU A 35 -16.67 -9.53 -21.61
N ASN A 36 -16.94 -8.95 -22.79
CA ASN A 36 -16.71 -9.61 -24.07
C ASN A 36 -15.26 -9.52 -24.55
N ASP A 37 -14.45 -8.67 -23.92
CA ASP A 37 -13.05 -8.49 -24.28
C ASP A 37 -12.14 -9.39 -23.45
N CYS A 38 -10.90 -9.62 -23.92
CA CYS A 38 -9.95 -10.44 -23.17
C CYS A 38 -9.68 -9.80 -21.80
N SER A 39 -10.04 -10.48 -20.71
CA SER A 39 -9.74 -10.03 -19.35
C SER A 39 -8.24 -10.21 -19.06
N ASP A 40 -7.43 -9.22 -19.40
CA ASP A 40 -6.03 -9.12 -18.94
C ASP A 40 -5.98 -8.17 -17.73
N PRO A 41 -6.12 -8.70 -16.50
CA PRO A 41 -6.06 -7.87 -15.31
C PRO A 41 -4.64 -7.33 -15.13
N TYR A 42 -4.52 -6.01 -14.98
CA TYR A 42 -3.25 -5.35 -14.72
C TYR A 42 -2.93 -5.31 -13.21
N ALA A 43 -3.95 -5.40 -12.36
CA ALA A 43 -3.83 -5.44 -10.91
C ALA A 43 -4.90 -6.35 -10.29
N VAL A 44 -4.71 -6.76 -9.03
CA VAL A 44 -5.73 -7.42 -8.23
C VAL A 44 -5.91 -6.66 -6.93
N ALA A 45 -7.15 -6.29 -6.61
CA ALA A 45 -7.52 -5.70 -5.33
C ALA A 45 -8.01 -6.80 -4.39
N VAL A 46 -7.49 -6.84 -3.17
CA VAL A 46 -7.73 -7.87 -2.17
C VAL A 46 -8.21 -7.17 -0.91
N LEU A 47 -9.46 -7.44 -0.53
CA LEU A 47 -10.05 -6.95 0.70
C LEU A 47 -9.75 -7.94 1.83
N LEU A 48 -8.99 -7.48 2.82
CA LEU A 48 -8.76 -8.18 4.07
C LEU A 48 -9.73 -7.67 5.14
N GLU A 49 -9.83 -8.38 6.25
CA GLU A 49 -10.63 -7.95 7.41
C GLU A 49 -10.20 -6.58 7.96
N THR A 50 -8.90 -6.27 7.88
CA THR A 50 -8.31 -5.07 8.49
C THR A 50 -7.77 -4.06 7.48
N ASP A 51 -7.58 -4.44 6.22
CA ASP A 51 -6.89 -3.60 5.23
C ASP A 51 -7.31 -3.90 3.78
N LEU A 52 -6.97 -3.01 2.86
CA LEU A 52 -7.14 -3.16 1.42
C LEU A 52 -5.77 -3.20 0.74
N VAL A 53 -5.41 -4.35 0.16
CA VAL A 53 -4.14 -4.55 -0.54
C VAL A 53 -4.40 -4.62 -2.04
N ILE A 54 -3.70 -3.80 -2.83
CA ILE A 54 -3.74 -3.91 -4.29
C ILE A 54 -2.37 -4.35 -4.78
N LEU A 55 -2.34 -5.33 -5.67
CA LEU A 55 -1.11 -5.93 -6.20
C LEU A 55 -0.97 -5.64 -7.70
N ASP A 56 0.21 -5.20 -8.12
CA ASP A 56 0.54 -4.96 -9.52
C ASP A 56 0.91 -6.26 -10.23
N LEU A 57 0.03 -6.75 -11.09
CA LEU A 57 0.23 -8.01 -11.82
C LEU A 57 1.20 -7.89 -13.00
N LEU A 58 1.52 -6.66 -13.43
CA LEU A 58 2.48 -6.41 -14.50
C LEU A 58 3.92 -6.31 -13.96
N SER A 59 4.09 -6.02 -12.67
CA SER A 59 5.39 -6.04 -12.00
C SER A 59 5.88 -7.48 -11.80
N LEU A 60 7.17 -7.73 -12.02
CA LEU A 60 7.78 -9.07 -11.96
C LEU A 60 7.63 -9.76 -10.60
N ASN A 61 7.50 -8.98 -9.53
CA ASN A 61 7.44 -9.40 -8.13
C ASN A 61 6.06 -9.23 -7.49
N PHE A 62 5.02 -8.87 -8.25
CA PHE A 62 3.69 -8.56 -7.70
C PHE A 62 3.74 -7.50 -6.58
N ALA A 63 4.55 -6.46 -6.78
CA ALA A 63 4.68 -5.36 -5.84
C ALA A 63 3.31 -4.75 -5.51
N PRO A 64 2.98 -4.50 -4.23
CA PRO A 64 1.76 -3.82 -3.86
C PRO A 64 1.79 -2.34 -4.21
N PHE A 65 0.62 -1.75 -4.40
CA PHE A 65 0.44 -0.31 -4.46
C PHE A 65 0.46 0.29 -3.05
N GLU A 66 1.08 1.47 -2.92
CA GLU A 66 1.00 2.24 -1.69
C GLU A 66 -0.42 2.80 -1.56
N ASN A 67 -1.12 2.44 -0.48
CA ASN A 67 -2.47 2.90 -0.22
C ASN A 67 -2.45 4.38 0.20
N PRO A 68 -3.05 5.30 -0.58
CA PRO A 68 -3.12 6.72 -0.21
C PRO A 68 -4.08 6.99 0.96
N TYR A 69 -4.95 6.03 1.29
CA TYR A 69 -5.93 6.11 2.36
C TYR A 69 -5.71 4.96 3.37
N PRO A 70 -4.60 4.98 4.13
CA PRO A 70 -4.33 3.94 5.11
C PRO A 70 -5.48 3.89 6.14
N MET A 71 -6.13 2.73 6.24
CA MET A 71 -7.29 2.53 7.12
C MET A 71 -6.90 2.11 8.54
N ASP A 72 -5.70 1.56 8.72
CA ASP A 72 -5.15 1.24 10.03
C ASP A 72 -4.32 2.42 10.55
N LEU A 73 -4.96 3.22 11.41
CA LEU A 73 -4.30 4.35 12.07
C LEU A 73 -3.34 3.88 13.17
N ASN A 74 -3.36 2.60 13.56
CA ASN A 74 -2.79 2.20 14.83
C ASN A 74 -2.42 0.71 14.90
N LEU A 75 -1.18 0.44 14.47
CA LEU A 75 -0.47 -0.83 14.67
C LEU A 75 -0.32 -1.24 16.15
N SER A 76 -0.55 -0.31 17.07
CA SER A 76 -0.61 -0.50 18.52
C SER A 76 -1.91 0.07 19.08
N PRO A 77 -2.39 -0.39 20.26
CA PRO A 77 -3.53 0.25 20.91
C PRO A 77 -3.29 1.74 21.12
N VAL A 78 -4.21 2.58 20.62
CA VAL A 78 -4.12 4.03 20.82
C VAL A 78 -4.37 4.36 22.28
N THR A 79 -3.39 5.01 22.89
CA THR A 79 -3.42 5.47 24.28
C THR A 79 -3.74 6.96 24.37
N SER A 80 -3.35 7.74 23.34
CA SER A 80 -3.62 9.17 23.27
C SER A 80 -3.76 9.65 21.82
N ILE A 81 -4.52 10.73 21.65
CA ILE A 81 -4.73 11.39 20.36
C ILE A 81 -4.48 12.87 20.55
N GLU A 82 -3.65 13.45 19.68
CA GLU A 82 -3.42 14.89 19.61
C GLU A 82 -3.78 15.39 18.22
N TYR A 83 -4.60 16.42 18.15
CA TYR A 83 -5.06 17.03 16.91
C TYR A 83 -4.54 18.45 16.81
N LEU A 84 -3.78 18.73 15.76
CA LEU A 84 -3.20 20.04 15.46
C LEU A 84 -3.83 20.63 14.21
N ILE A 85 -4.20 21.90 14.30
CA ILE A 85 -4.72 22.72 13.20
C ILE A 85 -3.72 23.82 12.85
N ASP A 86 -3.82 24.36 11.64
CA ASP A 86 -2.97 25.47 11.16
C ASP A 86 -1.47 25.16 11.21
N CYS A 87 -1.11 23.95 10.78
CA CYS A 87 0.28 23.50 10.74
C CYS A 87 1.07 24.24 9.65
N PRO A 88 2.32 24.69 9.92
CA PRO A 88 3.15 25.30 8.90
C PRO A 88 3.50 24.32 7.77
N GLY A 89 3.49 24.79 6.52
CA GLY A 89 3.89 24.02 5.32
C GLY A 89 5.24 23.31 5.45
N GLU A 90 6.20 23.98 6.10
CA GLU A 90 7.54 23.45 6.36
C GLU A 90 7.51 22.21 7.28
N LEU A 91 6.59 22.16 8.25
CA LEU A 91 6.45 21.01 9.16
C LEU A 91 5.98 19.78 8.38
N ILE A 92 4.96 19.94 7.53
CA ILE A 92 4.44 18.87 6.68
C ILE A 92 5.54 18.34 5.74
N SER A 93 6.23 19.23 5.05
CA SER A 93 7.33 18.87 4.14
C SER A 93 8.47 18.15 4.87
N ALA A 94 8.84 18.61 6.07
CA ALA A 94 9.84 17.97 6.90
C ALA A 94 9.42 16.55 7.32
N LEU A 95 8.18 16.35 7.77
CA LEU A 95 7.63 15.04 8.13
C LEU A 95 7.64 14.07 6.94
N TYR A 96 7.19 14.51 5.77
CA TYR A 96 7.25 13.70 4.55
C TYR A 96 8.70 13.32 4.17
N SER A 97 9.64 14.26 4.32
CA SER A 97 11.05 14.03 4.06
C SER A 97 11.65 13.00 5.02
N LEU A 98 11.28 13.03 6.30
CA LEU A 98 11.68 12.02 7.28
C LEU A 98 11.11 10.65 6.95
N ASN A 99 9.83 10.56 6.55
CA ASN A 99 9.22 9.31 6.12
C ASN A 99 9.91 8.74 4.86
N SER A 100 10.28 9.59 3.90
CA SER A 100 11.05 9.15 2.72
C SER A 100 12.42 8.57 3.07
N ARG A 101 13.06 9.07 4.15
CA ARG A 101 14.33 8.55 4.67
C ARG A 101 14.13 7.26 5.45
N SER A 102 13.09 7.15 6.27
CA SER A 102 12.73 5.90 6.96
C SER A 102 12.43 4.77 5.96
N ARG A 103 11.67 5.08 4.89
CA ARG A 103 11.42 4.17 3.76
C ARG A 103 12.70 3.73 3.01
N ARG A 104 13.76 4.56 3.01
CA ARG A 104 15.10 4.20 2.48
C ARG A 104 16.01 3.55 3.53
N ILE A 105 15.78 3.75 4.83
CA ILE A 105 16.61 3.21 5.91
C ILE A 105 16.18 1.77 6.25
N GLY A 106 14.90 1.43 6.09
CA GLY A 106 14.46 0.04 5.91
C GLY A 106 15.05 -0.64 4.67
N SER A 107 15.69 0.14 3.77
CA SER A 107 16.42 -0.34 2.60
C SER A 107 17.95 -0.12 2.66
N SER A 108 18.54 0.40 3.75
CA SER A 108 19.99 0.70 3.76
C SER A 108 20.69 0.84 5.12
N SER A 109 20.12 0.44 6.26
CA SER A 109 20.94 0.29 7.47
C SER A 109 20.62 -0.94 8.31
N TRP A 110 20.94 -2.11 7.75
CA TRP A 110 21.83 -3.03 8.47
C TRP A 110 22.83 -3.62 7.47
N GLY A 111 24.12 -3.28 7.63
CA GLY A 111 25.25 -3.99 7.02
C GLY A 111 25.60 -3.60 5.58
N GLY A 112 26.82 -3.09 5.38
CA GLY A 112 27.40 -2.96 4.05
C GLY A 112 27.72 -4.31 3.41
N GLY A 113 27.82 -4.30 2.08
CA GLY A 113 28.48 -5.34 1.30
C GLY A 113 27.56 -6.25 0.48
N ALA A 114 27.72 -6.14 -0.84
CA ALA A 114 27.65 -7.19 -1.87
C ALA A 114 26.49 -8.22 -1.86
N ALA A 115 25.80 -8.28 -3.01
CA ALA A 115 25.31 -9.49 -3.69
C ALA A 115 25.00 -10.72 -2.82
N GLY A 116 23.72 -11.03 -2.61
CA GLY A 116 23.33 -12.30 -2.03
C GLY A 116 21.88 -12.34 -1.60
N CYS A 117 21.23 -13.44 -1.89
CA CYS A 117 19.86 -13.81 -1.56
C CYS A 117 19.51 -13.75 -0.05
N THR A 118 18.19 -13.70 0.20
CA THR A 118 17.42 -14.09 1.41
C THR A 118 17.36 -13.16 2.64
N GLY A 119 16.13 -12.69 2.90
CA GLY A 119 15.54 -12.59 4.26
C GLY A 119 15.62 -11.22 4.96
N SER A 120 14.44 -10.64 5.26
CA SER A 120 14.19 -9.37 5.99
C SER A 120 14.14 -8.14 5.06
N GLY A 121 13.02 -7.46 4.82
CA GLY A 121 11.73 -7.43 5.48
C GLY A 121 11.04 -6.07 5.18
N GLY A 122 11.19 -5.59 3.94
CA GLY A 122 10.57 -4.34 3.48
C GLY A 122 9.95 -4.61 2.11
N VAL A 123 8.64 -4.45 2.01
CA VAL A 123 7.94 -4.66 0.74
C VAL A 123 8.23 -3.46 -0.16
N ALA A 124 8.85 -3.71 -1.31
CA ALA A 124 9.04 -2.66 -2.32
C ALA A 124 7.69 -2.39 -2.98
N PHE A 125 7.17 -1.16 -2.83
CA PHE A 125 5.95 -0.72 -3.49
C PHE A 125 6.18 -0.51 -5.00
N THR A 126 5.12 -0.70 -5.79
CA THR A 126 5.14 -0.34 -7.21
C THR A 126 5.29 1.18 -7.36
N THR A 127 5.98 1.62 -8.42
CA THR A 127 6.13 3.05 -8.75
C THR A 127 4.93 3.60 -9.53
N ARG A 128 3.90 2.77 -9.74
CA ARG A 128 2.69 3.15 -10.46
C ARG A 128 1.71 3.89 -9.56
N GLU A 129 0.85 4.67 -10.20
CA GLU A 129 -0.20 5.39 -9.52
C GLU A 129 -1.27 4.44 -8.98
N TRP A 130 -1.93 4.87 -7.90
CA TRP A 130 -3.02 4.13 -7.28
C TRP A 130 -4.17 3.88 -8.27
N PRO A 131 -4.59 2.63 -8.49
CA PRO A 131 -5.48 2.29 -9.59
C PRO A 131 -6.96 2.58 -9.32
N ILE A 132 -7.35 2.82 -8.07
CA ILE A 132 -8.73 3.19 -7.71
C ILE A 132 -8.82 4.71 -7.60
N ASN A 133 -8.92 5.37 -8.75
CA ASN A 133 -8.96 6.84 -8.89
C ASN A 133 -10.28 7.36 -9.48
N GLY A 134 -11.37 6.57 -9.37
CA GLY A 134 -12.69 6.95 -9.88
C GLY A 134 -13.35 8.07 -9.07
N GLY A 135 -14.17 8.87 -9.75
CA GLY A 135 -14.89 10.00 -9.17
C GLY A 135 -14.10 11.32 -9.20
N GLU A 136 -14.79 12.42 -8.93
CA GLU A 136 -14.17 13.74 -8.77
C GLU A 136 -14.35 14.20 -7.32
N TRP A 137 -13.25 14.61 -6.68
CA TRP A 137 -13.31 15.26 -5.38
C TRP A 137 -13.91 16.66 -5.57
N GLY A 138 -15.04 16.93 -4.89
CA GLY A 138 -15.59 18.28 -4.81
C GLY A 138 -14.58 19.25 -4.16
N THR A 139 -14.70 20.54 -4.47
CA THR A 139 -13.81 21.59 -3.96
C THR A 139 -14.09 21.89 -2.48
N THR A 140 -13.79 20.97 -1.58
CA THR A 140 -13.58 21.28 -0.16
C THR A 140 -12.09 21.38 0.07
N TYR A 141 -11.50 22.49 -0.41
CA TYR A 141 -10.15 22.85 0.00
C TYR A 141 -10.19 23.14 1.50
N SER A 142 -9.47 22.36 2.31
CA SER A 142 -9.13 22.82 3.66
C SER A 142 -8.07 23.93 3.50
N PRO A 143 -8.33 25.17 3.95
CA PRO A 143 -7.36 26.25 3.81
C PRO A 143 -6.15 26.08 4.76
N TYR A 144 -6.25 25.17 5.73
CA TYR A 144 -5.24 24.92 6.73
C TYR A 144 -4.76 23.47 6.66
N GLN A 145 -3.47 23.27 6.95
CA GLN A 145 -2.93 21.93 7.11
C GLN A 145 -3.21 21.44 8.53
N GLU A 146 -3.66 20.19 8.63
CA GLU A 146 -4.06 19.57 9.88
C GLU A 146 -3.26 18.28 10.08
N LEU A 147 -2.96 17.95 11.34
CA LEU A 147 -2.24 16.74 11.72
C LEU A 147 -2.96 16.04 12.86
N ILE A 148 -3.04 14.72 12.78
CA ILE A 148 -3.47 13.85 13.87
C ILE A 148 -2.27 13.00 14.28
N PHE A 149 -1.91 13.06 15.55
CA PHE A 149 -0.95 12.16 16.16
C PHE A 149 -1.68 11.12 17.00
N THR A 150 -1.26 9.87 16.86
CA THR A 150 -1.73 8.74 17.65
C THR A 150 -0.55 8.15 18.42
N GLY A 151 -0.68 8.02 19.74
CA GLY A 151 0.35 7.50 20.65
C GLY A 151 -0.06 6.25 21.37
#